data_AF-A0A520ILQ2-F1
#
_entry.id   AF-A0A520ILQ2-F1
#
_cell.length_a   1.000
_cell.length_b   1.000
_cell.length_c   1.000
_cell.angle_alpha   90.00
_cell.angle_beta   90.00
_cell.angle_gamma   90.00
#
_symmetry.space_group_name_H-M   'P 1'
#
loop_
_entity.id
_entity.type
_entity.pdbx_description
1 polymer ?
#
loop_
_entity_poly.entity_id
_entity_poly.type
_entity_poly.pdbx_seq_one_letter_code
_entity_poly.pdbx_strand_id
1 'polypeptide(L)' 'MWYFILKQDDLKPDPYRALQQKAVQTEVEPFNEPFDNLCLFTVEDYASFVDALDLEGLRYDVQSQRPSRDQLLAQFRAA' A
#
# COMPACT_ATOMS: atom_id res chain seq x y z
N MET A 1 -13.55 -0.35 -5.85
CA MET A 1 -12.07 -0.26 -5.87
C MET A 1 -11.61 -0.03 -4.45
N TRP A 2 -10.59 -0.76 -4.04
CA TRP A 2 -9.97 -0.70 -2.72
C TRP A 2 -8.57 -0.12 -2.86
N TYR A 3 -8.13 0.59 -1.83
CA TYR A 3 -6.83 1.24 -1.79
C TYR A 3 -6.05 0.63 -0.65
N PHE A 4 -5.02 -0.14 -0.99
CA PHE A 4 -4.10 -0.72 -0.02
C PHE A 4 -2.88 0.16 0.10
N ILE A 5 -2.54 0.54 1.32
CA ILE A 5 -1.44 1.43 1.64
C ILE A 5 -0.40 0.62 2.41
N LEU A 6 0.83 0.60 1.91
CA LEU A 6 1.95 -0.14 2.48
C LEU A 6 3.16 0.77 2.58
N LYS A 7 4.01 0.54 3.58
CA LYS A 7 5.33 1.18 3.61
C LYS A 7 6.20 0.59 2.51
N GLN A 8 6.90 1.45 1.78
CA GLN A 8 7.79 1.00 0.71
C GLN A 8 8.92 0.11 1.26
N ASP A 9 9.42 0.40 2.46
CA ASP A 9 10.51 -0.36 3.08
C ASP A 9 10.12 -1.79 3.49
N ASP A 10 8.82 -2.05 3.71
CA ASP A 10 8.32 -3.40 3.99
C ASP A 10 8.23 -4.25 2.70
N LEU A 11 8.28 -3.62 1.53
CA LEU A 11 8.07 -4.26 0.23
C LEU A 11 9.40 -4.74 -0.37
N LYS A 12 9.66 -6.03 -0.21
CA LYS A 12 10.75 -6.70 -0.94
C LYS A 12 10.46 -6.71 -2.46
N PRO A 13 11.49 -6.77 -3.31
CA PRO A 13 11.33 -6.67 -4.77
C PRO A 13 10.36 -7.68 -5.39
N ASP A 14 10.37 -8.94 -4.91
CA ASP A 14 9.55 -10.01 -5.48
C ASP A 14 8.06 -9.87 -5.07
N PRO A 15 7.70 -9.74 -3.78
CA PRO A 15 6.33 -9.43 -3.36
C PRO A 15 5.80 -8.16 -4.01
N TYR A 16 6.62 -7.11 -4.10
CA TYR A 16 6.20 -5.86 -4.72
C TYR A 16 5.76 -6.06 -6.18
N ARG A 17 6.56 -6.78 -6.96
CA ARG A 17 6.23 -7.08 -8.37
C ARG A 17 4.98 -7.96 -8.49
N ALA A 18 4.81 -8.93 -7.61
CA ALA A 18 3.62 -9.80 -7.61
C ALA A 18 2.34 -9.01 -7.30
N LEU A 19 2.41 -8.09 -6.32
CA LEU A 19 1.29 -7.21 -5.98
C LEU A 19 0.97 -6.23 -7.11
N GLN A 20 1.98 -5.66 -7.77
CA GLN A 20 1.78 -4.79 -8.93
C GLN A 20 1.02 -5.48 -10.08
N GLN A 21 1.23 -6.78 -10.29
CA GLN A 21 0.51 -7.56 -11.32
C GLN A 21 -0.95 -7.82 -10.96
N LYS A 22 -1.29 -7.80 -9.67
CA LYS A 22 -2.65 -8.01 -9.14
C LYS A 22 -3.43 -6.71 -8.99
N ALA A 23 -2.73 -5.58 -8.87
CA ALA A 23 -3.34 -4.26 -8.77
C ALA A 23 -3.67 -3.70 -10.15
N VAL A 24 -4.73 -2.88 -10.22
CA VAL A 24 -5.06 -2.11 -11.42
C VAL A 24 -4.07 -0.96 -11.61
N GLN A 25 -3.64 -0.36 -10.50
CA GLN A 25 -2.69 0.73 -10.49
C GLN A 25 -1.83 0.65 -9.24
N THR A 26 -0.57 1.03 -9.37
CA THR A 26 0.35 1.21 -8.24
C THR A 26 0.96 2.59 -8.32
N GLU A 27 0.93 3.31 -7.21
CA GLU A 27 1.53 4.63 -7.04
C GLU A 27 2.50 4.59 -5.86
N VAL A 28 3.53 5.44 -5.92
CA VAL A 28 4.43 5.68 -4.79
C VAL A 28 4.25 7.13 -4.39
N GLU A 29 3.85 7.35 -3.14
CA GLU A 29 3.79 8.67 -2.53
C GLU A 29 5.12 8.91 -1.79
N PRO A 30 5.99 9.81 -2.30
CA PRO A 30 7.24 10.11 -1.66
C PRO A 30 7.03 11.06 -0.48
N PHE A 31 7.64 10.73 0.65
CA PHE A 31 7.78 11.62 1.78
C PHE A 31 9.25 11.95 2.03
N ASN A 32 9.50 13.11 2.66
CA ASN A 32 10.84 13.48 3.07
C ASN A 32 11.15 12.85 4.43
N GLU A 33 12.44 12.68 4.72
CA GLU A 33 12.91 12.27 6.06
C GLU A 33 12.24 13.12 7.15
N PRO A 34 11.74 12.50 8.25
CA PRO A 34 11.99 11.12 8.69
C PRO A 34 10.94 10.08 8.25
N PHE A 35 10.03 10.41 7.32
CA PHE A 35 8.92 9.52 6.97
C PHE A 35 9.26 8.59 5.81
N ASP A 36 8.89 7.31 5.94
CA ASP A 36 9.02 6.34 4.86
C ASP A 36 8.12 6.72 3.68
N ASN A 37 8.50 6.32 2.47
CA ASN A 37 7.58 6.40 1.33
C ASN A 37 6.44 5.39 1.50
N LEU A 38 5.27 5.71 0.95
CA LEU A 38 4.13 4.81 0.94
C LEU A 38 3.83 4.33 -0.49
N CYS A 39 3.57 3.04 -0.63
CA CYS A 39 3.03 2.45 -1.84
C CYS A 39 1.51 2.35 -1.73
N LEU A 40 0.81 2.84 -2.75
CA LEU A 40 -0.64 2.79 -2.87
C LEU A 40 -1.02 1.86 -4.01
N PHE A 41 -1.78 0.81 -3.71
CA PHE A 41 -2.30 -0.13 -4.70
C PHE A 41 -3.80 0.04 -4.84
N THR A 42 -4.25 0.35 -6.06
CA THR A 42 -5.66 0.37 -6.42
C THR A 42 -6.06 -1.01 -6.92
N VAL A 43 -7.02 -1.63 -6.24
CA VAL A 43 -7.37 -3.04 -6.42
C VAL A 43 -8.88 -3.19 -6.64
N GLU A 44 -9.28 -4.04 -7.57
CA GLU A 44 -10.68 -4.41 -7.76
C GLU A 44 -11.05 -5.67 -6.98
N ASP A 45 -10.24 -6.73 -7.08
CA ASP A 45 -10.41 -7.98 -6.35
C ASP A 45 -9.75 -7.92 -4.96
N TYR A 46 -10.54 -7.52 -3.97
CA TYR A 46 -10.10 -7.41 -2.58
C TYR A 46 -9.54 -8.72 -2.02
N ALA A 47 -10.26 -9.84 -2.20
CA ALA A 47 -9.95 -11.10 -1.54
C ALA A 47 -8.61 -11.67 -2.03
N SER A 48 -8.43 -11.73 -3.36
CA SER A 48 -7.18 -12.22 -3.97
C SER A 48 -5.95 -11.38 -3.61
N PHE A 49 -6.16 -10.08 -3.33
CA PHE A 49 -5.08 -9.19 -2.92
C PHE A 49 -4.75 -9.33 -1.44
N VAL A 50 -5.75 -9.44 -0.57
CA VAL A 50 -5.55 -9.74 0.86
C VAL A 50 -4.84 -11.07 1.05
N ASP A 51 -5.25 -12.12 0.35
CA ASP A 51 -4.60 -13.43 0.42
C ASP A 51 -3.10 -13.33 0.06
N ALA A 52 -2.76 -12.51 -0.96
CA ALA A 52 -1.37 -12.30 -1.35
C ALA A 52 -0.57 -11.50 -0.30
N LEU A 53 -1.18 -10.53 0.35
CA LEU A 53 -0.55 -9.75 1.43
C LEU A 53 -0.31 -10.61 2.68
N ASP A 54 -1.29 -11.43 3.04
CA ASP A 54 -1.24 -12.31 4.21
C ASP A 54 -0.21 -13.42 4.04
N LEU A 55 -0.08 -14.00 2.85
CA LEU A 55 0.95 -15.00 2.54
C LEU A 55 2.38 -14.45 2.73
N GLU A 56 2.59 -13.18 2.41
CA GLU A 56 3.87 -12.49 2.56
C GLU A 56 4.05 -11.86 3.96
N GLY A 57 3.01 -11.87 4.80
CA GLY A 57 3.03 -11.27 6.13
C GLY A 57 3.18 -9.75 6.13
N LEU A 58 2.69 -9.08 5.08
CA LEU A 58 2.85 -7.64 4.89
C LEU A 58 1.82 -6.86 5.72
N ARG A 59 2.27 -5.76 6.35
CA ARG A 59 1.36 -4.82 7.02
C ARG A 59 0.79 -3.86 6.01
N TYR A 60 -0.51 -3.60 6.13
CA TYR A 60 -1.22 -2.69 5.24
C TYR A 60 -2.35 -1.97 5.96
N ASP A 61 -2.65 -0.78 5.48
CA ASP A 61 -3.92 -0.09 5.73
C ASP A 61 -4.81 -0.23 4.49
N VAL A 62 -6.12 -0.29 4.69
CA VAL A 62 -7.07 -0.40 3.57
C VAL A 62 -8.18 0.62 3.68
N GLN A 63 -8.48 1.27 2.54
CA GLN A 63 -9.54 2.26 2.43
C GLN A 63 -10.42 2.00 1.21
N SER A 64 -11.69 2.39 1.29
CA SER A 64 -12.67 2.29 0.21
C SER A 64 -12.67 3.50 -0.75
N GLN A 65 -11.91 4.55 -0.40
CA GLN A 65 -11.73 5.76 -1.20
C GLN A 65 -10.25 6.10 -1.31
N ARG A 66 -9.86 6.79 -2.38
CA ARG A 66 -8.47 7.18 -2.59
C ARG A 66 -8.06 8.17 -1.49
N PRO A 67 -7.06 7.85 -0.66
CA PRO A 67 -6.62 8.77 0.38
C PRO A 67 -5.95 10.00 -0.23
N SER A 68 -6.16 11.15 0.40
CA SER A 68 -5.39 12.35 0.10
C SER A 68 -3.98 12.26 0.69
N ARG A 69 -3.07 13.09 0.20
CA ARG A 69 -1.70 13.19 0.74
C ARG A 69 -1.68 13.50 2.24
N ASP A 70 -2.55 14.38 2.71
CA ASP A 70 -2.66 14.72 4.14
C ASP A 70 -3.15 13.53 4.97
N GLN A 71 -4.06 12.71 4.43
CA GLN A 71 -4.53 11.48 5.07
C GLN A 71 -3.44 10.40 5.11
N LEU A 72 -2.63 10.28 4.06
CA LEU A 72 -1.45 9.42 4.04
C LEU A 72 -0.43 9.88 5.09
N LEU A 73 -0.14 11.17 5.16
CA LEU A 73 0.78 11.73 6.16
C LEU A 73 0.28 11.52 7.60
N ALA A 74 -1.04 11.58 7.82
CA ALA A 74 -1.63 11.35 9.14
C ALA A 74 -1.37 9.93 9.68
N GLN A 75 -1.14 8.93 8.82
CA GLN A 75 -0.85 7.55 9.23
C GLN A 75 0.45 7.46 10.03
N PHE A 76 1.48 8.24 9.66
CA PHE A 76 2.74 8.30 10.42
C PHE A 76 2.60 8.98 11.78
N ARG A 77 1.55 9.79 11.98
CA ARG A 77 1.31 10.51 13.24
C ARG A 77 0.44 9.73 14.22
N ALA A 78 -0.26 8.71 13.73
CA ALA A 78 -1.15 7.86 14.51
C ALA A 78 -0.49 6.53 14.94
N ALA A 79 0.69 6.21 14.39
CA ALA A 79 1.45 4.98 14.63
C ALA A 79 2.44 5.11 15.80
#